data_AF-R5Z7M3-F1
#
_entry.id   AF-R5Z7M3-F1
#
_cell.length_a   1.000
_cell.length_b   1.000
_cell.length_c   1.000
_cell.angle_alpha   90.00
_cell.angle_beta   90.00
_cell.angle_gamma   90.00
#
_symmetry.space_group_name_H-M   'P 1'
#
loop_
_entity.id
_entity.type
_entity.pdbx_description
1 polymer ?
#
loop_
_entity_poly.entity_id
_entity_poly.type
_entity_poly.pdbx_seq_one_letter_code
_entity_poly.pdbx_strand_id
1 'polypeptide(L)'
;MDWAAVVEVIDDLGGLDLNITQGEMNQINKYKKDVDGVTGKNTPNVTQYGLVHLDGTQATTYARIRKLSGDDFKRASRQRIVLQAMLEKAKKANPATLVKICNSVVDDISTTLSLDQMVSLAKDVTKYKISSTTGFPTDLTTKNMPRCGDTVIPADLVTNVKKLHEYMFDDAAYTPSQTVQAISETIVNTTGITADSAKINTSDYNETVGATGTDEIQKGSETTGGTNVQ
;
A
#
# COMPACT_ATOMS: atom_id res chain seq x y z
N MET A 1 -3.09 14.92 0.39
CA MET A 1 -2.35 14.65 1.62
C MET A 1 -0.89 14.75 1.26
N ASP A 2 -0.22 15.76 1.81
CA ASP A 2 1.23 15.91 1.70
C ASP A 2 1.95 14.89 2.61
N TRP A 3 3.22 14.60 2.32
CA TRP A 3 4.06 13.77 3.20
C TRP A 3 4.18 14.37 4.59
N ALA A 4 4.17 15.70 4.70
CA ALA A 4 4.15 16.40 5.99
C ALA A 4 2.96 15.96 6.86
N ALA A 5 1.75 15.92 6.29
CA ALA A 5 0.56 15.47 7.01
C ALA A 5 0.69 14.02 7.51
N VAL A 6 1.24 13.10 6.71
CA VAL A 6 1.46 11.71 7.14
C VAL A 6 2.43 11.64 8.32
N VAL A 7 3.55 12.36 8.22
CA VAL A 7 4.57 12.42 9.26
C VAL A 7 3.97 12.93 10.56
N GLU A 8 3.21 14.02 10.51
CA GLU A 8 2.57 14.63 11.68
C GLU A 8 1.56 13.70 12.35
N VAL A 9 0.71 13.01 11.58
CA VAL A 9 -0.24 12.04 12.15
C VAL A 9 0.52 10.93 12.88
N ILE A 10 1.57 10.39 12.28
CA ILE A 10 2.34 9.31 12.89
C ILE A 10 3.01 9.80 14.17
N ASP A 11 3.56 11.01 14.18
CA ASP A 11 4.18 11.59 15.37
C ASP A 11 3.15 11.89 16.48
N ASP A 12 1.97 12.42 16.14
CA ASP A 12 0.88 12.65 17.10
C ASP A 12 0.30 11.32 17.65
N LEU A 13 0.42 10.22 16.91
CA LEU A 13 0.14 8.86 17.37
C LEU A 13 1.28 8.26 18.21
N GLY A 14 2.40 8.98 18.36
CA GLY A 14 3.57 8.57 19.13
C GLY A 14 4.45 7.55 18.40
N GLY A 15 4.61 7.67 17.07
CA GLY A 15 5.42 6.79 16.24
C GLY A 15 4.75 5.44 15.93
N LEU A 16 5.41 4.58 15.17
CA LEU A 16 4.94 3.24 14.81
C LEU A 16 5.97 2.17 15.19
N ASP A 17 5.49 1.03 15.69
CA ASP A 17 6.32 -0.15 15.92
C ASP A 17 6.24 -1.05 14.68
N LEU A 18 7.32 -1.14 13.90
CA LEU A 18 7.37 -1.88 12.63
C LEU A 18 8.50 -2.91 12.64
N ASN A 19 8.25 -4.07 12.04
CA ASN A 19 9.29 -5.07 11.81
C ASN A 19 9.98 -4.77 10.48
N ILE A 20 11.22 -4.28 10.53
CA ILE A 20 11.98 -3.89 9.34
C ILE A 20 13.21 -4.78 9.15
N THR A 21 13.62 -4.98 7.91
CA THR A 21 14.88 -5.65 7.60
C THR A 21 16.06 -4.70 7.66
N GLN A 22 17.28 -5.27 7.61
CA GLN A 22 18.49 -4.47 7.44
C GLN A 22 18.49 -3.70 6.12
N GLY A 23 17.96 -4.29 5.04
CA GLY A 23 17.82 -3.64 3.74
C GLY A 23 16.92 -2.41 3.83
N GLU A 24 15.77 -2.55 4.49
CA GLU A 24 14.81 -1.46 4.71
C GLU A 24 15.38 -0.37 5.61
N MET A 25 16.04 -0.73 6.72
CA MET A 25 16.75 0.21 7.59
C MET A 25 17.73 1.08 6.80
N ASN A 26 18.52 0.47 5.91
CA ASN A 26 19.48 1.19 5.06
C ASN A 26 18.77 2.16 4.09
N GLN A 27 17.63 1.77 3.53
CA GLN A 27 16.86 2.66 2.65
C GLN A 27 16.23 3.82 3.44
N ILE A 28 15.71 3.58 4.65
CA ILE A 28 15.18 4.63 5.53
C ILE A 28 16.28 5.67 5.80
N ASN A 29 17.44 5.23 6.28
CA ASN A 29 18.55 6.14 6.60
C ASN A 29 19.07 6.90 5.38
N LYS A 30 19.02 6.28 4.20
CA LYS A 30 19.45 6.92 2.95
C LYS A 30 18.50 8.03 2.49
N TYR A 31 17.19 7.83 2.61
CA TYR A 31 16.18 8.72 2.01
C TYR A 31 15.38 9.56 3.00
N LYS A 32 15.54 9.37 4.32
CA LYS A 32 14.85 10.19 5.33
C LYS A 32 15.10 11.69 5.15
N LYS A 33 16.28 12.07 4.63
CA LYS A 33 16.65 13.46 4.35
C LYS A 33 15.72 14.14 3.32
N ASP A 34 15.13 13.36 2.41
CA ASP A 34 14.20 13.88 1.42
C ASP A 34 12.85 14.23 2.07
N VAL A 35 12.46 13.46 3.09
CA VAL A 35 11.25 13.74 3.89
C VAL A 35 11.53 14.89 4.86
N ASP A 36 12.67 14.85 5.57
CA ASP A 36 13.15 15.94 6.44
C ASP A 36 13.21 17.28 5.70
N GLY A 37 13.66 17.29 4.44
CA GLY A 37 13.72 18.51 3.62
C GLY A 37 12.36 19.12 3.31
N VAL A 38 11.29 18.32 3.26
CA VAL A 38 9.91 18.79 3.06
C VAL A 38 9.28 19.21 4.38
N THR A 39 9.56 18.49 5.47
CA THR A 39 8.93 18.72 6.78
C THR A 39 9.69 19.69 7.68
N GLY A 40 10.94 20.04 7.34
CA GLY A 40 11.84 20.82 8.18
C GLY A 40 12.36 20.06 9.40
N LYS A 41 12.16 18.74 9.49
CA LYS A 41 12.61 17.91 10.60
C LYS A 41 14.10 17.56 10.49
N ASN A 42 14.67 17.11 11.60
CA ASN A 42 16.02 16.56 11.66
C ASN A 42 15.97 15.20 12.35
N THR A 43 15.61 14.18 11.58
CA THR A 43 15.37 12.84 12.11
C THR A 43 16.68 12.06 12.30
N PRO A 44 16.89 11.37 13.44
CA PRO A 44 18.06 10.50 13.63
C PRO A 44 18.02 9.26 12.73
N ASN A 45 19.19 8.63 12.54
CA ASN A 45 19.26 7.35 11.85
C ASN A 45 18.65 6.23 12.72
N VAL A 46 18.00 5.28 12.06
CA VAL A 46 17.62 4.00 12.65
C VAL A 46 18.88 3.15 12.81
N THR A 47 19.10 2.60 14.00
CA THR A 47 20.34 1.88 14.37
C THR A 47 20.16 0.37 14.52
N GLN A 48 18.92 -0.12 14.45
CA GLN A 48 18.56 -1.52 14.64
C GLN A 48 17.56 -1.96 13.55
N TYR A 49 17.46 -3.27 13.33
CA TYR A 49 16.45 -3.90 12.48
C TYR A 49 15.75 -5.01 13.27
N GLY A 50 14.67 -5.56 12.72
CA GLY A 50 13.68 -6.33 13.46
C GLY A 50 12.52 -5.42 13.89
N LEU A 51 11.89 -5.75 15.02
CA LEU A 51 10.85 -4.89 15.59
C LEU A 51 11.48 -3.62 16.18
N VAL A 52 11.23 -2.49 15.52
CA VAL A 52 11.78 -1.18 15.91
C VAL A 52 10.69 -0.12 15.99
N HIS A 53 10.93 0.88 16.82
CA HIS A 53 10.08 2.05 16.93
C HIS A 53 10.55 3.14 15.96
N LEU A 54 9.68 3.55 15.06
CA LEU A 54 9.96 4.54 14.02
C LEU A 54 9.12 5.80 14.23
N ASP A 55 9.75 6.97 14.09
CA ASP A 55 9.04 8.25 14.03
C ASP A 55 8.32 8.45 12.68
N GLY A 56 7.59 9.55 12.55
CA GLY A 56 6.83 9.88 11.34
C GLY A 56 7.69 9.96 10.09
N THR A 57 8.88 10.58 10.16
CA THR A 57 9.80 10.65 9.03
C THR A 57 10.27 9.27 8.62
N GLN A 58 10.70 8.44 9.58
CA GLN A 58 11.21 7.09 9.34
C GLN A 58 10.14 6.17 8.78
N ALA A 59 8.94 6.16 9.37
CA ALA A 59 7.81 5.35 8.92
C ALA A 59 7.28 5.80 7.54
N THR A 60 7.24 7.10 7.28
CA THR A 60 6.89 7.64 5.96
C THR A 60 7.94 7.26 4.92
N THR A 61 9.22 7.28 5.29
CA THR A 61 10.31 6.84 4.39
C THR A 61 10.21 5.35 4.11
N TYR A 62 9.90 4.53 5.12
CA TYR A 62 9.65 3.09 4.98
C TYR A 62 8.53 2.80 3.96
N ALA A 63 7.39 3.49 4.06
CA ALA A 63 6.27 3.37 3.13
C ALA A 63 6.63 3.75 1.68
N ARG A 64 7.72 4.50 1.47
CA ARG A 64 8.15 5.01 0.16
C ARG A 64 9.25 4.16 -0.50
N ILE A 65 9.75 3.12 0.15
CA ILE A 65 10.85 2.30 -0.39
C ILE A 65 10.46 1.63 -1.71
N ARG A 66 11.28 1.86 -2.75
CA ARG A 66 11.16 1.24 -4.09
C ARG A 66 12.35 0.38 -4.52
N LYS A 67 13.54 0.60 -3.93
CA LYS A 67 14.82 0.06 -4.43
C LYS A 67 15.12 -1.39 -4.01
N LEU A 68 14.18 -2.03 -3.30
CA LEU A 68 14.26 -3.44 -2.92
C LEU A 68 13.44 -4.27 -3.93
N SER A 69 13.66 -5.59 -3.96
CA SER A 69 12.88 -6.50 -4.82
C SER A 69 11.37 -6.36 -4.57
N GLY A 70 10.58 -6.53 -5.64
CA GLY A 70 9.11 -6.44 -5.59
C GLY A 70 8.51 -5.08 -5.99
N ASP A 71 9.33 -4.13 -6.43
CA ASP A 71 8.96 -2.84 -7.05
C ASP A 71 7.72 -2.18 -6.41
N ASP A 72 6.71 -1.82 -7.20
CA ASP A 72 5.56 -1.06 -6.72
C ASP A 72 4.60 -1.87 -5.86
N PHE A 73 4.49 -3.19 -6.11
CA PHE A 73 3.66 -4.07 -5.31
C PHE A 73 4.15 -4.13 -3.86
N LYS A 74 5.46 -4.20 -3.68
CA LYS A 74 6.06 -4.19 -2.35
C LYS A 74 5.91 -2.83 -1.67
N ARG A 75 5.99 -1.74 -2.43
CA ARG A 75 5.67 -0.39 -1.91
C ARG A 75 4.23 -0.32 -1.40
N ALA A 76 3.26 -0.82 -2.17
CA ALA A 76 1.88 -0.90 -1.74
C ALA A 76 1.71 -1.78 -0.47
N SER A 77 2.43 -2.91 -0.38
CA SER A 77 2.48 -3.74 0.84
C SER A 77 2.90 -2.93 2.07
N ARG A 78 4.01 -2.19 1.99
CA ARG A 78 4.52 -1.34 3.10
C ARG A 78 3.53 -0.23 3.48
N GLN A 79 2.84 0.36 2.51
CA GLN A 79 1.80 1.35 2.80
C GLN A 79 0.64 0.74 3.59
N ARG A 80 0.20 -0.49 3.25
CA ARG A 80 -0.82 -1.21 4.03
C ARG A 80 -0.34 -1.51 5.45
N ILE A 81 0.92 -1.93 5.61
CA ILE A 81 1.54 -2.14 6.93
C ILE A 81 1.50 -0.85 7.76
N VAL A 82 1.88 0.29 7.19
CA VAL A 82 1.83 1.58 7.90
C VAL A 82 0.40 1.96 8.28
N LEU A 83 -0.57 1.84 7.37
CA LEU A 83 -1.98 2.13 7.68
C LEU A 83 -2.55 1.23 8.78
N GLN A 84 -2.22 -0.06 8.76
CA GLN A 84 -2.61 -1.01 9.81
C GLN A 84 -1.98 -0.63 11.15
N ALA A 85 -0.68 -0.29 11.18
CA ALA A 85 0.01 0.11 12.41
C ALA A 85 -0.56 1.42 12.97
N MET A 86 -0.87 2.38 12.11
CA MET A 86 -1.56 3.62 12.48
C MET A 86 -2.93 3.34 13.09
N LEU A 87 -3.73 2.43 12.50
CA LEU A 87 -5.01 2.02 13.06
C LEU A 87 -4.84 1.42 14.46
N GLU A 88 -3.86 0.52 14.65
CA GLU A 88 -3.60 -0.10 15.95
C GLU A 88 -3.09 0.89 17.02
N LYS A 89 -2.33 1.91 16.62
CA LYS A 89 -1.99 3.04 17.51
C LYS A 89 -3.21 3.89 17.83
N ALA A 90 -4.02 4.23 16.83
CA ALA A 90 -5.22 5.06 16.99
C ALA A 90 -6.25 4.41 17.92
N LYS A 91 -6.43 3.08 17.87
CA LYS A 91 -7.27 2.32 18.80
C LYS A 91 -6.84 2.41 20.27
N LYS A 92 -5.56 2.67 20.51
CA LYS A 92 -4.97 2.79 21.86
C LYS A 92 -4.82 4.25 22.30
N ALA A 93 -4.94 5.20 21.38
CA ALA A 93 -4.87 6.61 21.66
C ALA A 93 -6.12 7.06 22.46
N ASN A 94 -5.94 8.07 23.32
CA ASN A 94 -7.08 8.66 24.01
C ASN A 94 -7.92 9.50 23.02
N PRO A 95 -9.23 9.68 23.27
CA PRO A 95 -10.10 10.41 22.35
C PRO A 95 -9.69 11.86 22.08
N ALA A 96 -9.09 12.56 23.06
CA ALA A 96 -8.65 13.95 22.89
C ALA A 96 -7.48 14.04 21.90
N THR A 97 -6.53 13.09 21.93
CA THR A 97 -5.46 12.97 20.94
C THR A 97 -6.02 12.75 19.54
N LEU A 98 -7.02 11.88 19.38
CA LEU A 98 -7.64 11.64 18.07
C LEU A 98 -8.34 12.88 17.52
N VAL A 99 -9.04 13.64 18.37
CA VAL A 99 -9.63 14.93 17.98
C VAL A 99 -8.55 15.94 17.60
N LYS A 100 -7.46 16.02 18.36
CA LYS A 100 -6.31 16.90 18.03
C LYS A 100 -5.74 16.55 16.66
N ILE A 101 -5.54 15.25 16.37
CA ILE A 101 -5.07 14.78 15.07
C ILE A 101 -6.02 15.20 13.95
N CYS A 102 -7.34 15.04 14.12
CA CYS A 102 -8.30 15.48 13.11
C CYS A 102 -8.21 16.99 12.85
N ASN A 103 -7.99 17.80 13.89
CA ASN A 103 -7.83 19.25 13.75
C ASN A 103 -6.50 19.64 13.10
N SER A 104 -5.40 18.93 13.38
CA SER A 104 -4.08 19.27 12.81
C SER A 104 -4.01 19.00 11.32
N VAL A 105 -4.66 17.95 10.83
CA VAL A 105 -4.51 17.53 9.42
C VAL A 105 -5.57 18.05 8.47
N VAL A 106 -6.67 18.63 8.98
CA VAL A 106 -7.84 18.96 8.13
C VAL A 106 -7.47 19.94 7.01
N ASP A 107 -6.52 20.84 7.26
CA ASP A 107 -6.05 21.84 6.28
C ASP A 107 -5.01 21.26 5.30
N ASP A 108 -4.37 20.13 5.63
CA ASP A 108 -3.32 19.48 4.83
C ASP A 108 -3.83 18.26 4.01
N ILE A 109 -5.14 17.99 4.09
CA ILE A 109 -5.80 16.93 3.33
C ILE A 109 -6.92 17.49 2.44
N SER A 110 -7.05 16.93 1.23
CA SER A 110 -8.19 17.19 0.37
C SER A 110 -9.21 16.08 0.58
N THR A 111 -10.33 16.39 1.22
CA THR A 111 -11.39 15.44 1.55
C THR A 111 -12.76 16.09 1.42
N THR A 112 -13.80 15.29 1.16
CA THR A 112 -15.21 15.73 1.21
C THR A 112 -15.81 15.58 2.61
N LEU A 113 -15.08 14.98 3.55
CA LEU A 113 -15.52 14.83 4.93
C LEU A 113 -15.34 16.16 5.68
N SER A 114 -16.36 16.58 6.42
CA SER A 114 -16.19 17.67 7.39
C SER A 114 -15.35 17.22 8.59
N LEU A 115 -14.80 18.18 9.34
CA LEU A 115 -14.10 17.90 10.60
C LEU A 115 -14.98 17.09 11.57
N ASP A 116 -16.27 17.42 11.69
CA ASP A 116 -17.21 16.69 12.55
C ASP A 116 -17.38 15.23 12.11
N GLN A 117 -17.44 14.97 10.79
CA GLN A 117 -17.49 13.62 10.26
C GLN A 117 -16.19 12.85 10.56
N MET A 118 -15.03 13.49 10.40
CA MET A 118 -13.74 12.89 10.75
C MET A 118 -13.66 12.54 12.24
N VAL A 119 -14.06 13.45 13.13
CA VAL A 119 -14.11 13.22 14.58
C VAL A 119 -15.09 12.11 14.93
N SER A 120 -16.24 12.04 14.25
CA SER A 120 -17.21 10.96 14.44
C SER A 120 -16.61 9.60 14.07
N LEU A 121 -15.90 9.49 12.94
CA LEU A 121 -15.20 8.26 12.55
C LEU A 121 -14.09 7.91 13.56
N ALA A 122 -13.32 8.91 14.02
CA ALA A 122 -12.24 8.70 14.97
C ALA A 122 -12.74 8.19 16.33
N LYS A 123 -13.90 8.64 16.80
CA LYS A 123 -14.52 8.13 18.05
C LYS A 123 -14.85 6.64 17.98
N ASP A 124 -15.17 6.14 16.80
CA ASP A 124 -15.51 4.73 16.55
C ASP A 124 -14.30 3.88 16.17
N VAL A 125 -13.07 4.42 16.21
CA VAL A 125 -11.86 3.72 15.73
C VAL A 125 -11.62 2.36 16.39
N THR A 126 -12.01 2.21 17.66
CA THR A 126 -11.90 0.95 18.42
C THR A 126 -12.83 -0.15 17.91
N LYS A 127 -13.90 0.21 17.19
CA LYS A 127 -14.84 -0.72 16.57
C LYS A 127 -14.34 -1.23 15.21
N TYR A 128 -13.43 -0.50 14.56
CA TYR A 128 -12.96 -0.87 13.23
C TYR A 128 -12.00 -2.05 13.27
N LYS A 129 -12.18 -2.98 12.33
CA LYS A 129 -11.31 -4.12 12.11
C LYS A 129 -11.00 -4.21 10.63
N ILE A 130 -9.72 -4.38 10.31
CA ILE A 130 -9.30 -4.72 8.96
C ILE A 130 -9.51 -6.24 8.84
N SER A 131 -10.55 -6.66 8.12
CA SER A 131 -10.89 -8.07 7.93
C SER A 131 -9.96 -8.75 6.93
N SER A 132 -9.55 -8.03 5.89
CA SER A 132 -8.61 -8.48 4.86
C SER A 132 -8.02 -7.29 4.12
N THR A 133 -6.97 -7.53 3.33
CA THR A 133 -6.40 -6.53 2.42
C THR A 133 -6.02 -7.20 1.10
N THR A 134 -6.09 -6.45 0.00
CA THR A 134 -5.68 -6.94 -1.32
C THR A 134 -5.19 -5.78 -2.21
N GLY A 135 -4.67 -6.11 -3.40
CA GLY A 135 -4.34 -5.19 -4.47
C GLY A 135 -5.38 -5.21 -5.59
N PHE A 136 -5.39 -4.14 -6.38
CA PHE A 136 -6.14 -4.05 -7.63
C PHE A 136 -5.21 -3.54 -8.73
N PRO A 137 -5.24 -4.10 -9.96
CA PRO A 137 -6.00 -5.30 -10.36
C PRO A 137 -5.52 -6.57 -9.64
N THR A 138 -6.30 -7.65 -9.62
CA THR A 138 -5.88 -8.95 -9.09
C THR A 138 -5.24 -9.82 -10.17
N ASP A 139 -5.83 -9.83 -11.36
CA ASP A 139 -5.29 -10.50 -12.54
C ASP A 139 -4.60 -9.44 -13.38
N LEU A 140 -3.27 -9.45 -13.37
CA LEU A 140 -2.47 -8.41 -14.00
C LEU A 140 -1.20 -8.95 -14.62
N THR A 141 -0.64 -8.12 -15.50
CA THR A 141 0.73 -8.23 -15.96
C THR A 141 1.42 -6.86 -15.90
N THR A 142 2.70 -6.81 -16.22
CA THR A 142 3.44 -5.55 -16.39
C THR A 142 3.97 -5.46 -17.80
N LYS A 143 4.01 -4.25 -18.35
CA LYS A 143 4.61 -3.98 -19.66
C LYS A 143 5.21 -2.58 -19.67
N ASN A 144 6.41 -2.47 -20.24
CA ASN A 144 6.97 -1.17 -20.57
C ASN A 144 6.24 -0.58 -21.79
N MET A 145 5.53 0.53 -21.57
CA MET A 145 4.73 1.20 -22.58
C MET A 145 5.45 2.47 -23.06
N PRO A 146 5.50 2.75 -24.38
CA PRO A 146 6.30 3.86 -24.93
C PRO A 146 6.00 5.24 -24.35
N ARG A 147 4.75 5.51 -23.92
CA ARG A 147 4.33 6.82 -23.38
C ARG A 147 4.29 6.90 -21.86
N CYS A 148 4.20 5.76 -21.18
CA CYS A 148 3.94 5.70 -19.73
C CYS A 148 4.99 4.92 -18.94
N GLY A 149 5.99 4.32 -19.59
CA GLY A 149 7.02 3.52 -18.92
C GLY A 149 6.46 2.19 -18.40
N ASP A 150 7.07 1.65 -17.35
CA ASP A 150 6.62 0.40 -16.74
C ASP A 150 5.23 0.54 -16.13
N THR A 151 4.28 -0.27 -16.61
CA THR A 151 2.85 -0.10 -16.37
C THR A 151 2.24 -1.42 -15.89
N VAL A 152 1.51 -1.36 -14.78
CA VAL A 152 0.62 -2.45 -14.33
C VAL A 152 -0.64 -2.45 -15.20
N ILE A 153 -0.93 -3.58 -15.84
CA ILE A 153 -2.03 -3.71 -16.81
C ILE A 153 -2.95 -4.85 -16.38
N PRO A 154 -4.27 -4.62 -16.22
CA PRO A 154 -5.21 -5.69 -15.93
C PRO A 154 -5.29 -6.68 -17.10
N ALA A 155 -5.16 -7.97 -16.80
CA ALA A 155 -5.49 -9.05 -17.73
C ALA A 155 -7.00 -9.25 -17.74
N ASP A 156 -7.68 -8.49 -18.60
CA ASP A 156 -9.13 -8.23 -18.62
C ASP A 156 -9.65 -7.41 -17.43
N LEU A 157 -9.98 -6.14 -17.70
CA LEU A 157 -10.51 -5.22 -16.69
C LEU A 157 -11.92 -5.62 -16.24
N VAL A 158 -12.74 -6.20 -17.12
CA VAL A 158 -14.12 -6.60 -16.78
C VAL A 158 -14.12 -7.64 -15.68
N THR A 159 -13.32 -8.71 -15.82
CA THR A 159 -13.17 -9.74 -14.78
C THR A 159 -12.59 -9.17 -13.49
N ASN A 160 -11.58 -8.31 -13.58
CA ASN A 160 -11.01 -7.66 -12.39
C ASN A 160 -12.03 -6.81 -11.62
N VAL A 161 -12.90 -6.06 -12.33
CA VAL A 161 -13.95 -5.26 -11.70
C VAL A 161 -15.02 -6.15 -11.06
N LYS A 162 -15.38 -7.28 -11.67
CA LYS A 162 -16.28 -8.26 -11.03
C LYS A 162 -15.70 -8.80 -9.74
N LYS A 163 -14.43 -9.23 -9.76
CA LYS A 163 -13.71 -9.70 -8.56
C LYS A 163 -13.65 -8.64 -7.47
N LEU A 164 -13.45 -7.36 -7.84
CA LEU A 164 -13.46 -6.26 -6.89
C LEU A 164 -14.85 -6.06 -6.25
N HIS A 165 -15.93 -6.14 -7.03
CA HIS A 165 -17.29 -6.01 -6.51
C HIS A 165 -17.69 -7.19 -5.61
N GLU A 166 -17.34 -8.41 -5.99
CA GLU A 166 -17.51 -9.59 -5.14
C GLU A 166 -16.74 -9.41 -3.82
N TYR A 167 -15.49 -8.96 -3.87
CA TYR A 167 -14.68 -8.74 -2.66
C TYR A 167 -15.18 -7.59 -1.76
N MET A 168 -15.70 -6.50 -2.33
CA MET A 168 -16.14 -5.33 -1.57
C MET A 168 -17.57 -5.42 -1.05
N PHE A 169 -18.45 -6.12 -1.76
CA PHE A 169 -19.89 -6.06 -1.54
C PHE A 169 -20.57 -7.44 -1.50
N ASP A 170 -19.80 -8.53 -1.58
CA ASP A 170 -20.31 -9.90 -1.72
C ASP A 170 -21.24 -10.07 -2.94
N ASP A 171 -21.05 -9.26 -3.99
CA ASP A 171 -21.87 -9.24 -5.20
C ASP A 171 -21.18 -9.96 -6.37
N ALA A 172 -21.27 -11.29 -6.38
CA ALA A 172 -20.75 -12.14 -7.46
C ALA A 172 -21.54 -12.00 -8.78
N ALA A 173 -22.75 -11.43 -8.75
CA ALA A 173 -23.60 -11.24 -9.92
C ALA A 173 -23.40 -9.86 -10.58
N TYR A 174 -22.49 -9.04 -10.06
CA TYR A 174 -22.25 -7.70 -10.57
C TYR A 174 -21.96 -7.70 -12.07
N THR A 175 -22.66 -6.82 -12.79
CA THR A 175 -22.46 -6.60 -14.23
C THR A 175 -21.75 -5.26 -14.44
N PRO A 176 -20.48 -5.28 -14.88
CA PRO A 176 -19.74 -4.05 -15.15
C PRO A 176 -20.43 -3.16 -16.19
N SER A 177 -20.35 -1.85 -15.99
CA SER A 177 -20.95 -0.85 -16.88
C SER A 177 -20.37 -0.88 -18.29
N GLN A 178 -21.10 -0.32 -19.26
CA GLN A 178 -20.61 -0.14 -20.63
C GLN A 178 -19.28 0.63 -20.68
N THR A 179 -19.08 1.59 -19.77
CA THR A 179 -17.81 2.31 -19.64
C THR A 179 -16.66 1.38 -19.27
N VAL A 180 -16.85 0.48 -18.30
CA VAL A 180 -15.80 -0.49 -17.93
C VAL A 180 -15.49 -1.43 -19.08
N GLN A 181 -16.52 -1.89 -19.80
CA GLN A 181 -16.35 -2.76 -20.96
C GLN A 181 -15.54 -2.06 -22.07
N ALA A 182 -15.92 -0.84 -22.45
CA ALA A 182 -15.20 -0.04 -23.44
C ALA A 182 -13.75 0.26 -23.05
N ILE A 183 -13.48 0.50 -21.76
CA ILE A 183 -12.11 0.69 -21.26
C ILE A 183 -11.33 -0.64 -21.36
N SER A 184 -11.93 -1.78 -21.02
CA SER A 184 -11.29 -3.09 -21.15
C SER A 184 -10.86 -3.36 -22.59
N GLU A 185 -11.76 -3.11 -23.56
CA GLU A 185 -11.46 -3.23 -24.99
C GLU A 185 -10.32 -2.28 -25.40
N THR A 186 -10.34 -1.04 -24.92
CA THR A 186 -9.27 -0.07 -25.19
C THR A 186 -7.92 -0.53 -24.66
N ILE A 187 -7.88 -1.13 -23.46
CA ILE A 187 -6.67 -1.70 -22.87
C ILE A 187 -6.16 -2.83 -23.76
N VAL A 188 -7.02 -3.77 -24.18
CA VAL A 188 -6.62 -4.86 -25.08
C VAL A 188 -6.07 -4.31 -26.38
N ASN A 189 -6.77 -3.38 -27.03
CA ASN A 189 -6.33 -2.78 -28.30
C ASN A 189 -5.00 -2.03 -28.19
N THR A 190 -4.73 -1.40 -27.04
CA THR A 190 -3.52 -0.61 -26.83
C THR A 190 -2.33 -1.47 -26.41
N THR A 191 -2.57 -2.52 -25.63
CA THR A 191 -1.51 -3.26 -24.93
C THR A 191 -1.29 -4.66 -25.48
N GLY A 192 -2.29 -5.24 -26.14
CA GLY A 192 -2.34 -6.66 -26.53
C GLY A 192 -2.58 -7.61 -25.36
N ILE A 193 -2.77 -7.11 -24.13
CA ILE A 193 -2.98 -7.93 -22.95
C ILE A 193 -4.45 -8.33 -22.85
N THR A 194 -4.67 -9.62 -22.62
CA THR A 194 -5.99 -10.28 -22.54
C THR A 194 -6.08 -11.14 -21.27
N ALA A 195 -7.25 -11.72 -21.00
CA ALA A 195 -7.44 -12.64 -19.87
C ALA A 195 -6.49 -13.85 -19.87
N ASP A 196 -6.07 -14.29 -21.07
CA ASP A 196 -5.19 -15.45 -21.29
C ASP A 196 -3.69 -15.10 -21.24
N SER A 197 -3.36 -13.81 -21.09
CA SER A 197 -1.97 -13.38 -20.97
C SER A 197 -1.35 -13.89 -19.67
N ALA A 198 -0.04 -14.13 -19.68
CA ALA A 198 0.68 -14.55 -18.48
C ALA A 198 0.54 -13.51 -17.35
N LYS A 199 0.09 -13.99 -16.18
CA LYS A 199 -0.22 -13.17 -15.01
C LYS A 199 0.95 -13.19 -14.03
N ILE A 200 1.15 -12.08 -13.34
CA ILE A 200 2.14 -11.98 -12.26
C ILE A 200 1.49 -12.47 -10.97
N ASN A 201 2.19 -13.32 -10.22
CA ASN A 201 1.78 -13.66 -8.87
C ASN A 201 2.13 -12.52 -7.90
N THR A 202 1.11 -11.95 -7.25
CA THR A 202 1.26 -10.89 -6.25
C THR A 202 0.86 -11.32 -4.85
N SER A 203 0.66 -12.63 -4.59
CA SER A 203 0.29 -13.18 -3.27
C SER A 203 1.20 -12.67 -2.16
N ASP A 204 2.46 -12.51 -2.52
CA ASP A 204 3.53 -12.17 -1.61
C ASP A 204 3.49 -10.68 -1.19
N TYR A 205 2.72 -9.84 -1.88
CA TYR A 205 2.68 -8.38 -1.63
C TYR A 205 1.46 -7.92 -0.83
N ASN A 206 0.80 -8.83 -0.11
CA ASN A 206 -0.36 -8.56 0.74
C ASN A 206 -0.02 -8.75 2.23
N GLU A 207 1.16 -8.31 2.65
CA GLU A 207 1.62 -8.49 4.03
C GLU A 207 0.82 -7.62 5.03
N THR A 208 0.82 -8.07 6.28
CA THR A 208 0.19 -7.40 7.42
C THR A 208 1.22 -7.03 8.49
N VAL A 209 0.83 -6.14 9.40
CA VAL A 209 1.66 -5.74 10.54
C VAL A 209 2.06 -6.96 11.36
N GLY A 210 3.36 -7.11 11.63
CA GLY A 210 3.92 -8.23 12.38
C GLY A 210 4.38 -9.43 11.53
N ALA A 211 4.21 -9.38 10.21
CA ALA A 211 4.95 -10.28 9.32
C ALA A 211 6.46 -10.12 9.54
N THR A 212 7.23 -11.20 9.37
CA THR A 212 8.71 -11.15 9.35
C THR A 212 9.15 -10.10 8.33
N GLY A 213 10.23 -9.36 8.61
CA GLY A 213 10.68 -8.24 7.79
C GLY A 213 10.66 -8.56 6.30
N THR A 214 10.29 -7.57 5.48
CA THR A 214 9.64 -7.81 4.19
C THR A 214 10.59 -8.27 3.05
N ASP A 215 11.87 -8.54 3.34
CA ASP A 215 12.85 -8.96 2.31
C ASP A 215 12.70 -10.43 1.87
N GLU A 216 12.03 -11.28 2.65
CA GLU A 216 11.95 -12.72 2.37
C GLU A 216 10.77 -13.10 1.47
N ILE A 217 10.79 -12.57 0.24
CA ILE A 217 9.88 -13.02 -0.81
C ILE A 217 10.72 -13.53 -1.97
N GLN A 218 11.01 -14.83 -1.90
CA GLN A 218 11.69 -15.54 -2.96
C GLN A 218 10.77 -15.68 -4.17
N LYS A 219 11.34 -15.39 -5.35
CA LYS A 219 10.77 -15.68 -6.66
C LYS A 219 10.23 -17.11 -6.68
N GLY A 220 8.91 -17.27 -6.71
CA GLY A 220 8.29 -18.52 -7.15
C GLY A 220 8.65 -18.75 -8.62
N SER A 221 9.66 -19.58 -8.87
CA SER A 221 9.93 -20.12 -10.19
C SER A 221 8.96 -21.29 -10.41
N GLU A 222 7.82 -21.04 -11.05
CA GLU A 222 7.15 -22.09 -11.80
C GLU A 222 7.83 -22.17 -13.17
N THR A 223 8.62 -23.22 -13.37
CA THR A 223 8.92 -23.71 -14.73
C THR A 223 8.35 -25.12 -14.81
N THR A 224 7.18 -25.21 -15.42
CA THR A 224 6.53 -26.46 -15.80
C THR A 224 7.22 -27.03 -17.04
N GLY A 225 7.71 -28.27 -16.92
CA GLY A 225 7.66 -29.33 -17.93
C GLY A 225 8.31 -29.12 -19.31
N GLY A 226 9.36 -29.89 -19.58
CA GLY A 226 9.83 -30.20 -20.93
C GLY A 226 10.67 -31.48 -20.96
N THR A 227 10.05 -32.57 -21.41
CA THR A 227 10.62 -33.91 -21.66
C THR A 227 11.84 -33.91 -22.58
N ASN A 228 12.81 -34.78 -22.30
CA ASN A 228 13.38 -35.75 -23.25
C ASN A 228 14.46 -36.60 -22.55
N VAL A 229 14.18 -37.88 -22.36
CA VAL A 229 15.22 -38.90 -22.20
C VAL A 229 15.00 -39.89 -23.35
N GLN A 230 16.04 -39.98 -24.17
CA GLN A 230 16.23 -40.98 -25.21
C GLN A 230 16.82 -42.24 -24.57
#